data_AF-A0A498SGA4-F1
#
_entry.id   AF-A0A498SGA4-F1
#
_cell.length_a   1.000
_cell.length_b   1.000
_cell.length_c   1.000
_cell.angle_alpha   90.00
_cell.angle_beta   90.00
_cell.angle_gamma   90.00
#
_symmetry.space_group_name_H-M   'P 1'
#
loop_
_entity.id
_entity.type
_entity.pdbx_description
1 polymer ?
#
loop_
_entity_poly.entity_id
_entity_poly.type
_entity_poly.pdbx_seq_one_letter_code
_entity_poly.pdbx_strand_id
1 'polypeptide(L)'
;MGHSQQVADIYAGQSVLVTGASGFLGKVLIEKLLYSVDSLKSIYLLIRPKNGLGPKQRMDTIIQGPLFDRLRRFNPGIFSKLIPIGGDIMEEGLGLNQLDMQTICDEVSIVFHCAATVKFDEALRISIEMNVLGTQRLVALCHMIKNLLVLVHVSTAYANCDKSEILEIVYPPPVPPNKLFEAINWMDDVVIDAITPHLLGKRPNTYTLTKALA
;
A
#
# COMPACT_ATOMS: atom_id res chain seq x y z
N MET A 1 -13.09 -35.35 8.23
CA MET A 1 -12.89 -34.26 9.21
C MET A 1 -11.90 -33.29 8.57
N GLY A 2 -12.37 -32.14 8.07
CA GLY A 2 -11.47 -31.15 7.48
C GLY A 2 -10.67 -30.50 8.60
N HIS A 3 -9.34 -30.53 8.51
CA HIS A 3 -8.52 -29.68 9.37
C HIS A 3 -8.90 -28.22 9.06
N SER A 4 -9.50 -27.54 10.04
CA SER A 4 -9.71 -26.10 9.96
C SER A 4 -8.34 -25.44 9.94
N GLN A 5 -7.87 -25.02 8.76
CA GLN A 5 -6.67 -24.19 8.64
C GLN A 5 -6.90 -22.91 9.42
N GLN A 6 -6.01 -22.61 10.36
CA GLN A 6 -6.00 -21.32 11.02
C GLN A 6 -5.39 -20.30 10.06
N VAL A 7 -5.81 -19.04 10.18
CA VAL A 7 -5.25 -17.94 9.36
C VAL A 7 -3.72 -17.89 9.49
N ALA A 8 -3.17 -18.19 10.68
CA ALA A 8 -1.73 -18.23 10.93
C ALA A 8 -0.97 -19.28 10.09
N ASP A 9 -1.63 -20.38 9.70
CA ASP A 9 -1.00 -21.46 8.94
C ASP A 9 -0.61 -21.00 7.53
N ILE A 10 -1.39 -20.08 6.93
CA ILE A 10 -1.10 -19.51 5.61
C ILE A 10 0.18 -18.68 5.65
N TYR A 11 0.45 -17.99 6.76
CA TYR A 11 1.61 -17.11 6.91
C TYR A 11 2.87 -17.85 7.39
N ALA A 12 2.76 -19.11 7.81
CA ALA A 12 3.90 -19.87 8.30
C ALA A 12 4.97 -20.01 7.21
N GLY A 13 6.21 -19.59 7.53
CA GLY A 13 7.34 -19.61 6.60
C GLY A 13 7.26 -18.59 5.46
N GLN A 14 6.19 -17.82 5.35
CA GLN A 14 6.02 -16.82 4.29
C GLN A 14 6.78 -15.53 4.60
N SER A 15 7.15 -14.80 3.55
CA SER A 15 7.58 -13.42 3.67
C SER A 15 6.55 -12.48 3.07
N VAL A 16 6.31 -11.37 3.77
CA VAL A 16 5.26 -10.40 3.43
C VAL A 16 5.90 -9.08 3.01
N LEU A 17 5.42 -8.47 1.93
CA LEU A 17 5.71 -7.07 1.60
C LEU A 17 4.58 -6.18 2.10
N VAL A 18 4.90 -5.14 2.87
CA VAL A 18 3.94 -4.13 3.33
C VAL A 18 4.35 -2.76 2.80
N THR A 19 3.46 -2.15 2.00
CA THR A 19 3.55 -0.72 1.68
C THR A 19 2.75 0.10 2.68
N GLY A 20 3.10 1.37 2.89
CA GLY A 20 2.37 2.23 3.83
C GLY A 20 2.67 1.89 5.29
N ALA A 21 3.82 1.28 5.57
CA ALA A 21 4.27 0.86 6.90
C ALA A 21 4.29 2.00 7.94
N SER A 22 4.51 3.25 7.51
CA SER A 22 4.46 4.43 8.39
C SER A 22 3.06 4.96 8.67
N GLY A 23 2.05 4.49 7.93
CA GLY A 23 0.64 4.87 8.10
C GLY A 23 -0.01 4.19 9.30
N PHE A 24 -1.20 4.64 9.68
CA PHE A 24 -1.92 4.08 10.83
C PHE A 24 -2.24 2.59 10.65
N LEU A 25 -2.93 2.23 9.57
CA LEU A 25 -3.30 0.83 9.32
C LEU A 25 -2.07 -0.06 9.10
N GLY A 26 -1.07 0.41 8.35
CA GLY A 26 0.17 -0.34 8.13
C GLY A 26 0.88 -0.70 9.44
N LYS A 27 0.95 0.25 10.39
CA LYS A 27 1.48 0.00 11.74
C LYS A 27 0.70 -1.07 12.49
N VAL A 28 -0.64 -1.01 12.46
CA VAL A 28 -1.52 -2.00 13.11
C VAL A 28 -1.37 -3.38 12.49
N LEU A 29 -1.30 -3.46 11.15
CA LEU A 29 -1.06 -4.70 10.43
C LEU A 29 0.27 -5.34 10.82
N ILE A 30 1.35 -4.55 10.84
CA ILE A 30 2.70 -5.03 11.21
C ILE A 30 2.70 -5.55 12.65
N GLU A 31 2.15 -4.79 13.61
CA GLU A 31 2.05 -5.24 15.00
C GLU A 31 1.26 -6.56 15.10
N LYS A 32 0.13 -6.65 14.41
CA LYS A 32 -0.74 -7.83 14.45
C LYS A 32 -0.06 -9.06 13.85
N LEU A 33 0.66 -8.91 12.73
CA LEU A 33 1.43 -9.99 12.11
C LEU A 33 2.54 -10.48 13.05
N LEU A 34 3.32 -9.56 13.62
CA LEU A 34 4.38 -9.91 14.57
C LEU A 34 3.83 -10.55 15.85
N TYR A 35 2.67 -10.12 16.33
CA TYR A 35 2.07 -10.64 17.56
C TYR A 35 1.39 -11.99 17.40
N SER A 36 0.72 -12.21 16.26
CA SER A 36 -0.14 -13.39 16.06
C SER A 36 0.48 -14.49 15.20
N VAL A 37 1.61 -14.22 14.54
CA VAL A 37 2.24 -15.15 13.60
C VAL A 37 3.75 -15.24 13.84
N ASP A 38 4.13 -15.93 14.91
CA ASP A 38 5.54 -16.19 15.23
C ASP A 38 6.25 -17.09 14.20
N SER A 39 5.51 -17.79 13.35
CA SER A 39 6.05 -18.62 12.26
C SER A 39 6.36 -17.85 10.97
N LEU A 40 5.99 -16.56 10.89
CA LEU A 40 6.29 -15.72 9.72
C LEU A 40 7.81 -15.57 9.53
N LYS A 41 8.31 -15.69 8.30
CA LYS A 41 9.75 -15.60 8.00
C LYS A 41 10.25 -14.16 8.09
N SER A 42 9.66 -13.26 7.33
CA SER A 42 10.11 -11.85 7.26
C SER A 42 8.98 -10.92 6.83
N ILE A 43 9.06 -9.65 7.23
CA ILE A 43 8.19 -8.57 6.78
C ILE A 43 9.07 -7.50 6.14
N TYR A 44 9.03 -7.43 4.82
CA TYR A 44 9.64 -6.38 4.02
C TYR A 44 8.77 -5.12 4.09
N LEU A 45 9.36 -4.01 4.48
CA LEU A 45 8.67 -2.73 4.62
C LEU A 45 9.15 -1.77 3.55
N LEU A 46 8.30 -1.47 2.56
CA LEU A 46 8.60 -0.43 1.57
C LEU A 46 8.46 0.94 2.25
N ILE A 47 9.58 1.61 2.52
CA ILE A 47 9.65 2.85 3.26
C ILE A 47 10.39 3.90 2.42
N ARG A 48 9.63 4.91 2.00
CA ARG A 48 10.16 6.10 1.33
C ARG A 48 11.18 6.85 2.21
N PRO A 49 12.42 7.10 1.76
CA PRO A 49 13.33 8.00 2.45
C PRO A 49 12.71 9.42 2.58
N LYS A 50 12.82 10.06 3.74
CA LYS A 50 12.22 11.39 3.96
C LYS A 50 12.98 12.17 5.03
N ASN A 51 13.15 13.47 4.83
CA ASN A 51 13.81 14.40 5.75
C ASN A 51 15.23 13.95 6.15
N GLY A 52 16.00 13.42 5.19
CA GLY A 52 17.35 12.90 5.44
C GLY A 52 17.40 11.56 6.19
N LEU A 53 16.26 10.98 6.56
CA LEU A 53 16.20 9.68 7.23
C LEU A 53 16.05 8.55 6.21
N GLY A 54 16.94 7.57 6.33
CA GLY A 54 16.89 6.34 5.55
C GLY A 54 15.78 5.38 6.03
N PRO A 55 15.47 4.32 5.25
CA PRO A 55 14.41 3.36 5.56
C PRO A 55 14.54 2.74 6.96
N LYS A 56 15.77 2.38 7.36
CA LYS A 56 16.07 1.80 8.67
C LYS A 56 15.74 2.75 9.82
N GLN A 57 16.22 3.99 9.78
CA GLN A 57 15.94 4.99 10.81
C GLN A 57 14.45 5.30 10.92
N ARG A 58 13.74 5.35 9.77
CA ARG A 58 12.29 5.52 9.75
C ARG A 58 11.57 4.31 10.37
N MET A 59 12.00 3.08 10.07
CA MET A 59 11.48 1.88 10.71
C MET A 59 11.70 1.88 12.21
N ASP A 60 12.91 2.24 12.66
CA ASP A 60 13.24 2.32 14.09
C ASP A 60 12.34 3.32 14.82
N THR A 61 12.04 4.47 14.20
CA THR A 61 11.06 5.45 14.70
C THR A 61 9.65 4.85 14.80
N ILE A 62 9.21 4.07 13.81
CA ILE A 62 7.89 3.42 13.80
C ILE A 62 7.77 2.45 14.98
N ILE A 63 8.76 1.56 15.15
CA ILE A 63 8.74 0.52 16.17
C ILE A 63 9.05 1.03 17.58
N GLN A 64 9.37 2.31 17.77
CA GLN A 64 9.45 2.98 19.07
C GLN A 64 8.07 3.51 19.52
N GLY A 65 7.09 3.60 18.62
CA GLY A 65 5.75 4.07 18.97
C GLY A 65 5.03 3.19 20.00
N PRO A 66 4.03 3.72 20.73
CA PRO A 66 3.36 3.01 21.82
C PRO A 66 2.58 1.76 21.36
N LEU A 67 2.15 1.71 20.10
CA LEU A 67 1.52 0.53 19.50
C LEU A 67 2.38 -0.74 19.67
N PHE A 68 3.71 -0.58 19.62
CA PHE A 68 4.67 -1.68 19.68
C PHE A 68 5.18 -1.94 21.12
N ASP A 69 4.66 -1.25 22.15
CA ASP A 69 5.09 -1.42 23.55
C ASP A 69 4.97 -2.87 24.02
N ARG A 70 3.87 -3.54 23.67
CA ARG A 70 3.63 -4.93 24.03
C ARG A 70 4.70 -5.84 23.46
N LEU A 71 4.99 -5.72 22.16
CA LEU A 71 6.02 -6.53 21.51
C LEU A 71 7.42 -6.25 22.08
N ARG A 72 7.75 -4.98 22.35
CA ARG A 72 9.02 -4.61 23.00
C ARG A 72 9.18 -5.23 24.39
N ARG A 73 8.11 -5.34 25.17
CA ARG A 73 8.15 -5.92 26.53
C ARG A 73 8.25 -7.44 26.52
N PHE A 74 7.46 -8.12 25.69
CA PHE A 74 7.29 -9.57 25.76
C PHE A 74 8.15 -10.35 24.76
N ASN A 75 8.46 -9.78 23.59
CA ASN A 75 9.28 -10.43 22.57
C ASN A 75 10.06 -9.40 21.72
N PRO A 76 11.04 -8.69 22.31
CA PRO A 76 11.81 -7.68 21.57
C PRO A 76 12.59 -8.26 20.37
N GLY A 77 12.93 -9.55 20.40
CA GLY A 77 13.61 -10.23 19.29
C GLY A 77 12.76 -10.32 18.02
N ILE A 78 11.44 -10.20 18.12
CA ILE A 78 10.52 -10.31 16.96
C ILE A 78 10.78 -9.25 15.89
N PHE A 79 11.33 -8.08 16.27
CA PHE A 79 11.64 -7.00 15.33
C PHE A 79 12.77 -7.35 14.35
N SER A 80 13.54 -8.41 14.60
CA SER A 80 14.54 -8.92 13.65
C SER A 80 13.92 -9.42 12.34
N LYS A 81 12.61 -9.72 12.34
CA LYS A 81 11.86 -10.09 11.14
C LYS A 81 11.53 -8.91 10.23
N LEU A 82 11.69 -7.67 10.70
CA LEU A 82 11.40 -6.47 9.91
C LEU A 82 12.61 -6.09 9.05
N ILE A 83 12.40 -6.05 7.74
CA ILE A 83 13.43 -5.72 6.76
C ILE A 83 13.00 -4.41 6.05
N PRO A 84 13.61 -3.26 6.40
CA PRO A 84 13.26 -2.00 5.76
C PRO A 84 13.91 -1.91 4.38
N ILE A 85 13.10 -1.66 3.36
CA ILE A 85 13.53 -1.44 1.98
C ILE A 85 13.23 0.00 1.57
N GLY A 86 14.17 0.64 0.88
CA GLY A 86 13.97 1.97 0.33
C GLY A 86 13.15 1.92 -0.95
N GLY A 87 12.11 2.75 -1.04
CA GLY A 87 11.36 2.93 -2.27
C GLY A 87 10.17 3.89 -2.12
N ASP A 88 9.70 4.42 -3.24
CA ASP A 88 8.53 5.29 -3.34
C ASP A 88 7.59 4.73 -4.41
N ILE A 89 6.32 4.52 -4.03
CA ILE A 89 5.30 4.01 -4.95
C ILE A 89 5.01 4.96 -6.13
N MET A 90 5.38 6.22 -5.99
CA MET A 90 5.26 7.24 -7.04
C MET A 90 6.39 7.12 -8.09
N GLU A 91 7.44 6.34 -7.83
CA GLU A 91 8.56 6.18 -8.75
C GLU A 91 8.41 4.92 -9.61
N GLU A 92 8.94 4.97 -10.84
CA GLU A 92 9.15 3.81 -11.71
C GLU A 92 9.85 2.68 -10.93
N GLY A 93 9.38 1.44 -11.11
CA GLY A 93 9.91 0.30 -10.37
C GLY A 93 9.78 0.41 -8.83
N LEU A 94 8.90 1.28 -8.34
CA LEU A 94 8.72 1.63 -6.92
C LEU A 94 9.97 2.27 -6.26
N GLY A 95 10.89 2.83 -7.05
CA GLY A 95 12.15 3.39 -6.56
C GLY A 95 13.09 2.33 -5.95
N LEU A 96 12.86 1.05 -6.24
CA LEU A 96 13.68 -0.05 -5.75
C LEU A 96 15.00 -0.10 -6.53
N ASN A 97 16.10 -0.37 -5.82
CA ASN A 97 17.32 -0.79 -6.48
C ASN A 97 17.19 -2.24 -6.96
N GLN A 98 18.09 -2.66 -7.85
CA GLN A 98 18.04 -3.99 -8.48
C GLN A 98 18.14 -5.14 -7.46
N LEU A 99 18.92 -4.98 -6.39
CA LEU A 99 19.11 -6.02 -5.37
C LEU A 99 17.84 -6.21 -4.53
N ASP A 100 17.22 -5.12 -4.10
CA ASP A 100 15.98 -5.15 -3.33
C ASP A 100 14.82 -5.69 -4.18
N MET A 101 14.74 -5.29 -5.45
CA MET A 101 13.76 -5.84 -6.39
C MET A 101 13.91 -7.35 -6.55
N GLN A 102 15.14 -7.83 -6.78
CA GLN A 102 15.41 -9.26 -6.91
C GLN A 102 15.03 -10.02 -5.62
N THR A 103 15.42 -9.47 -4.46
CA THR A 103 15.09 -10.05 -3.16
C THR A 103 13.58 -10.17 -2.95
N ILE A 104 12.82 -9.11 -3.28
CA ILE A 104 11.36 -9.14 -3.18
C ILE A 104 10.78 -10.21 -4.12
N CYS A 105 11.23 -10.26 -5.38
CA CYS A 105 10.72 -11.21 -6.36
C CYS A 105 10.99 -12.67 -5.96
N ASP A 106 12.08 -12.93 -5.22
CA ASP A 106 12.48 -14.27 -4.80
C ASP A 106 11.83 -14.71 -3.48
N GLU A 107 11.71 -13.81 -2.51
CA GLU A 107 11.41 -14.15 -1.12
C GLU A 107 9.98 -13.86 -0.68
N VAL A 108 9.29 -12.91 -1.34
CA VAL A 108 7.94 -12.49 -0.97
C VAL A 108 6.91 -13.42 -1.59
N SER A 109 5.83 -13.67 -0.86
CA SER A 109 4.67 -14.42 -1.34
C SER A 109 3.34 -13.74 -1.04
N ILE A 110 3.31 -12.79 -0.10
CA ILE A 110 2.10 -12.06 0.27
C ILE A 110 2.40 -10.56 0.23
N VAL A 111 1.53 -9.78 -0.42
CA VAL A 111 1.70 -8.33 -0.53
C VAL A 111 0.49 -7.62 0.08
N PHE A 112 0.74 -6.69 1.00
CA PHE A 112 -0.27 -5.76 1.50
C PHE A 112 -0.02 -4.35 0.97
N HIS A 113 -0.96 -3.86 0.17
CA HIS A 113 -0.96 -2.49 -0.29
C HIS A 113 -1.79 -1.59 0.63
N CYS A 114 -1.14 -0.96 1.60
CA CYS A 114 -1.77 0.02 2.51
C CYS A 114 -1.35 1.47 2.23
N ALA A 115 -0.42 1.70 1.31
CA ALA A 115 0.00 3.05 0.96
C ALA A 115 -1.10 3.76 0.16
N ALA A 116 -1.45 4.97 0.60
CA ALA A 116 -2.37 5.88 -0.06
C ALA A 116 -2.16 7.29 0.47
N THR A 117 -2.52 8.31 -0.29
CA THR A 117 -2.75 9.64 0.27
C THR A 117 -4.15 9.65 0.86
N VAL A 118 -4.29 10.04 2.13
CA VAL A 118 -5.59 10.21 2.80
C VAL A 118 -5.91 11.69 3.00
N LYS A 119 -5.17 12.57 2.32
CA LYS A 119 -5.45 14.00 2.33
C LYS A 119 -6.61 14.28 1.39
N PHE A 120 -7.69 14.83 1.93
CA PHE A 120 -8.91 15.10 1.18
C PHE A 120 -8.82 16.36 0.29
N ASP A 121 -7.75 17.13 0.45
CA ASP A 121 -7.44 18.38 -0.26
C ASP A 121 -6.23 18.23 -1.21
N GLU A 122 -5.78 17.00 -1.47
CA GLU A 122 -4.63 16.76 -2.33
C GLU A 122 -4.98 17.00 -3.81
N ALA A 123 -4.07 17.66 -4.54
CA ALA A 123 -4.21 17.90 -5.97
C ALA A 123 -4.49 16.59 -6.74
N LEU A 124 -5.30 16.69 -7.80
CA LEU A 124 -5.76 15.51 -8.55
C LEU A 124 -4.58 14.72 -9.12
N ARG A 125 -3.57 15.40 -9.70
CA ARG A 125 -2.37 14.77 -10.25
C ARG A 125 -1.64 13.93 -9.20
N ILE A 126 -1.40 14.48 -8.02
CA ILE A 126 -0.71 13.78 -6.92
C ILE A 126 -1.55 12.59 -6.43
N SER A 127 -2.87 12.78 -6.30
CA SER A 127 -3.78 11.71 -5.87
C SER A 127 -3.79 10.54 -6.84
N ILE A 128 -3.77 10.82 -8.14
CA ILE A 128 -3.71 9.82 -9.20
C ILE A 128 -2.37 9.08 -9.20
N GLU A 129 -1.28 9.83 -9.12
CA GLU A 129 0.07 9.30 -9.08
C GLU A 129 0.24 8.32 -7.92
N MET A 130 -0.25 8.69 -6.74
CA MET A 130 -0.12 7.85 -5.55
C MET A 130 -1.10 6.67 -5.54
N ASN A 131 -2.39 6.92 -5.74
CA ASN A 131 -3.40 5.90 -5.49
C ASN A 131 -3.61 4.96 -6.68
N VAL A 132 -3.47 5.44 -7.92
CA VAL A 132 -3.77 4.64 -9.12
C VAL A 132 -2.49 4.15 -9.78
N LEU A 133 -1.57 5.05 -10.14
CA LEU A 133 -0.31 4.67 -10.78
C LEU A 133 0.60 3.91 -9.81
N GLY A 134 0.66 4.33 -8.54
CA GLY A 134 1.37 3.57 -7.50
C GLY A 134 0.83 2.16 -7.31
N THR A 135 -0.50 1.98 -7.36
CA THR A 135 -1.12 0.64 -7.34
C THR A 135 -0.73 -0.16 -8.58
N GLN A 136 -0.79 0.44 -9.77
CA GLN A 136 -0.42 -0.21 -11.03
C GLN A 136 1.04 -0.67 -11.03
N ARG A 137 1.97 0.15 -10.54
CA ARG A 137 3.39 -0.22 -10.41
C ARG A 137 3.59 -1.37 -9.41
N LEU A 138 2.86 -1.37 -8.31
CA LEU A 138 2.90 -2.47 -7.34
C LEU A 138 2.34 -3.76 -7.94
N VAL A 139 1.27 -3.68 -8.72
CA VAL A 139 0.73 -4.83 -9.47
C VAL A 139 1.75 -5.34 -10.49
N ALA A 140 2.47 -4.45 -11.18
CA ALA A 140 3.56 -4.85 -12.08
C ALA A 140 4.68 -5.60 -11.34
N LEU A 141 5.09 -5.13 -10.15
CA LEU A 141 6.02 -5.88 -9.28
C LEU A 141 5.46 -7.24 -8.88
N CYS A 142 4.18 -7.32 -8.51
CA CYS A 142 3.54 -8.57 -8.10
C CYS A 142 3.61 -9.65 -9.20
N HIS A 143 3.51 -9.27 -10.48
CA HIS A 143 3.66 -10.21 -11.60
C HIS A 143 5.08 -10.79 -11.74
N MET A 144 6.09 -10.14 -11.15
CA MET A 144 7.47 -10.61 -11.15
C MET A 144 7.80 -11.50 -9.94
N ILE A 145 6.95 -11.51 -8.91
CA ILE A 145 7.14 -12.31 -7.70
C ILE A 145 6.90 -13.79 -8.00
N LYS A 146 7.92 -14.62 -7.78
CA LYS A 146 7.95 -16.04 -8.20
C LYS A 146 6.87 -16.89 -7.53
N ASN A 147 6.58 -16.62 -6.26
CA ASN A 147 5.69 -17.43 -5.43
C ASN A 147 4.54 -16.60 -4.84
N LEU A 148 4.02 -15.64 -5.61
CA LEU A 148 2.91 -14.80 -5.15
C LEU A 148 1.66 -15.64 -4.87
N LEU A 149 1.20 -15.58 -3.62
CA LEU A 149 -0.06 -16.16 -3.17
C LEU A 149 -1.20 -15.15 -3.26
N VAL A 150 -0.97 -13.91 -2.80
CA VAL A 150 -2.02 -12.88 -2.76
C VAL A 150 -1.47 -11.46 -2.71
N LEU A 151 -2.14 -10.56 -3.44
CA LEU A 151 -2.07 -9.12 -3.23
C LEU A 151 -3.36 -8.67 -2.52
N VAL A 152 -3.20 -8.11 -1.33
CA VAL A 152 -4.29 -7.50 -0.55
C VAL A 152 -4.23 -5.99 -0.71
N HIS A 153 -5.17 -5.42 -1.47
CA HIS A 153 -5.30 -3.98 -1.64
C HIS A 153 -6.25 -3.37 -0.60
N VAL A 154 -5.78 -2.35 0.14
CA VAL A 154 -6.64 -1.59 1.05
C VAL A 154 -7.23 -0.37 0.34
N SER A 155 -8.51 -0.49 0.00
CA SER A 155 -9.31 0.62 -0.50
C SER A 155 -10.04 1.35 0.65
N THR A 156 -11.19 1.95 0.38
CA THR A 156 -12.00 2.69 1.35
C THR A 156 -13.47 2.50 1.08
N ALA A 157 -14.29 2.44 2.14
CA ALA A 157 -15.75 2.40 2.01
C ALA A 157 -16.32 3.62 1.25
N TYR A 158 -15.57 4.73 1.22
CA TYR A 158 -15.94 5.95 0.50
C TYR A 158 -15.68 5.89 -1.02
N ALA A 159 -15.09 4.82 -1.55
CA ALA A 159 -14.76 4.70 -2.98
C ALA A 159 -16.03 4.76 -3.86
N ASN A 160 -17.18 4.36 -3.32
CA ASN A 160 -18.47 4.40 -4.02
C ASN A 160 -19.49 5.30 -3.30
N CYS A 161 -19.03 6.36 -2.62
CA CYS A 161 -19.89 7.29 -1.88
C CYS A 161 -20.91 8.07 -2.74
N ASP A 162 -20.79 8.00 -4.06
CA ASP A 162 -21.75 8.51 -5.05
C ASP A 162 -23.01 7.63 -5.19
N LYS A 163 -23.03 6.45 -4.56
CA LYS A 163 -24.11 5.47 -4.62
C LYS A 163 -24.88 5.41 -3.30
N SER A 164 -26.19 5.20 -3.38
CA SER A 164 -27.06 5.00 -2.21
C SER A 164 -26.90 3.61 -1.59
N GLU A 165 -26.56 2.60 -2.41
CA GLU A 165 -26.33 1.23 -1.97
C GLU A 165 -25.01 0.72 -2.56
N ILE A 166 -24.22 0.07 -1.71
CA ILE A 166 -22.90 -0.48 -2.05
C ILE A 166 -22.93 -1.98 -1.75
N LEU A 167 -22.64 -2.78 -2.77
CA LEU A 167 -22.59 -4.24 -2.76
C LEU A 167 -21.12 -4.70 -2.86
N GLU A 168 -20.86 -5.95 -2.49
CA GLU A 168 -19.54 -6.58 -2.63
C GLU A 168 -19.31 -7.04 -4.08
N ILE A 169 -19.14 -6.09 -4.98
CA ILE A 169 -18.86 -6.32 -6.40
C ILE A 169 -17.76 -5.38 -6.89
N VAL A 170 -17.14 -5.74 -8.02
CA VAL A 170 -16.24 -4.84 -8.73
C VAL A 170 -17.08 -3.84 -9.54
N TYR A 171 -17.04 -2.58 -9.12
CA TYR A 171 -17.72 -1.51 -9.83
C TYR A 171 -16.92 -1.07 -11.07
N PRO A 172 -17.59 -0.71 -12.17
CA PRO A 172 -16.90 -0.10 -13.30
C PRO A 172 -16.28 1.23 -12.87
N PRO A 173 -15.07 1.55 -13.37
CA PRO A 173 -14.41 2.80 -13.01
C PRO A 173 -15.23 4.00 -13.53
N PRO A 174 -15.25 5.13 -12.80
CA PRO A 174 -16.02 6.31 -13.19
C PRO A 174 -15.52 6.94 -14.50
N VAL A 175 -14.23 6.77 -14.81
CA VAL A 175 -13.56 7.19 -16.05
C VAL A 175 -12.53 6.12 -16.40
N PRO A 176 -12.29 5.80 -17.69
CA PRO A 176 -11.21 4.89 -18.06
C PRO A 176 -9.85 5.41 -17.54
N PRO A 177 -9.15 4.68 -16.65
CA PRO A 177 -7.93 5.19 -16.00
C PRO A 177 -6.86 5.64 -16.99
N ASN A 178 -6.59 4.84 -18.03
CA ASN A 178 -5.58 5.15 -19.05
C ASN A 178 -5.85 6.49 -19.77
N LYS A 179 -7.10 6.77 -20.11
CA LYS A 179 -7.47 8.05 -20.76
C LYS A 179 -7.31 9.24 -19.81
N LEU A 180 -7.64 9.04 -18.54
CA LEU A 180 -7.45 10.06 -17.52
C LEU A 180 -5.95 10.38 -17.33
N PHE A 181 -5.09 9.37 -17.37
CA PHE A 181 -3.64 9.57 -17.29
C PHE A 181 -3.07 10.29 -18.51
N GLU A 182 -3.46 9.89 -19.71
CA GLU A 182 -3.04 10.55 -20.95
C GLU A 182 -3.41 12.05 -20.92
N ALA A 183 -4.64 12.36 -20.49
CA ALA A 183 -5.10 13.73 -20.36
C ALA A 183 -4.29 14.52 -19.32
N ILE A 184 -4.10 13.97 -18.12
CA ILE A 184 -3.44 14.66 -17.00
C ILE A 184 -1.94 14.83 -17.23
N ASN A 185 -1.27 13.89 -17.91
CA ASN A 185 0.14 14.03 -18.24
C ASN A 185 0.41 15.15 -19.23
N TRP A 186 -0.53 15.41 -20.14
CA TRP A 186 -0.40 16.48 -21.13
C TRP A 186 -0.79 17.86 -20.57
N MET A 187 -1.78 17.93 -19.67
CA MET A 187 -2.28 19.19 -19.11
C MET A 187 -1.34 19.76 -18.04
N ASP A 188 -1.31 21.08 -17.92
CA ASP A 188 -0.72 21.76 -16.75
C ASP A 188 -1.68 21.73 -15.54
N ASP A 189 -1.16 22.09 -14.37
CA ASP A 189 -1.94 22.03 -13.12
C ASP A 189 -3.10 23.04 -13.10
N VAL A 190 -2.99 24.18 -13.78
CA VAL A 190 -4.06 25.18 -13.86
C VAL A 190 -5.27 24.61 -14.61
N VAL A 191 -5.02 23.92 -15.72
CA VAL A 191 -6.08 23.25 -16.49
C VAL A 191 -6.67 22.08 -15.71
N ILE A 192 -5.84 21.28 -15.03
CA ILE A 192 -6.29 20.15 -14.21
C ILE A 192 -7.21 20.65 -13.09
N ASP A 193 -6.84 21.70 -12.38
CA ASP A 193 -7.64 22.27 -11.30
C ASP A 193 -8.99 22.79 -11.82
N ALA A 194 -9.00 23.41 -13.01
CA ALA A 194 -10.23 23.89 -13.63
C ALA A 194 -11.21 22.76 -14.01
N ILE A 195 -10.72 21.59 -14.44
CA ILE A 195 -11.57 20.46 -14.83
C ILE A 195 -11.88 19.50 -13.67
N THR A 196 -11.12 19.56 -12.56
CA THR A 196 -11.26 18.64 -11.42
C THR A 196 -12.69 18.59 -10.86
N PRO A 197 -13.42 19.71 -10.66
CA PRO A 197 -14.81 19.66 -10.19
C PRO A 197 -15.73 18.83 -11.10
N HIS A 198 -15.49 18.85 -12.41
CA HIS A 198 -16.27 18.06 -13.36
C HIS A 198 -15.94 16.57 -13.27
N LEU A 199 -14.65 16.23 -13.10
CA LEU A 199 -14.18 14.85 -12.92
C LEU A 199 -14.66 14.22 -11.61
N LEU A 200 -14.76 15.03 -10.54
CA LEU A 200 -15.29 14.57 -9.26
C LEU A 200 -16.78 14.20 -9.35
N GLY A 201 -17.55 14.91 -10.16
CA GLY A 201 -18.99 14.71 -10.27
C GLY A 201 -19.68 14.85 -8.90
N LYS A 202 -20.28 13.77 -8.39
CA LYS A 202 -20.95 13.74 -7.08
C LYS A 202 -20.02 13.45 -5.90
N ARG A 203 -18.73 13.23 -6.16
CA ARG A 203 -17.76 12.83 -5.15
C ARG A 203 -17.26 14.05 -4.38
N PRO A 204 -17.01 13.93 -3.06
CA PRO A 204 -16.61 15.06 -2.23
C PRO A 204 -15.17 15.53 -2.48
N ASN A 205 -14.28 14.65 -2.99
CA ASN A 205 -12.85 14.97 -3.14
C ASN A 205 -12.10 13.98 -4.05
N THR A 206 -10.86 14.36 -4.39
CA THR A 206 -9.92 13.60 -5.22
C THR A 206 -9.58 12.22 -4.64
N TYR A 207 -9.55 12.10 -3.31
CA TYR A 207 -9.34 10.82 -2.63
C TYR A 207 -10.41 9.78 -2.98
N THR A 208 -11.69 10.14 -2.87
CA THR A 208 -12.80 9.22 -3.21
C THR A 208 -12.85 8.84 -4.69
N LEU A 209 -12.49 9.77 -5.58
CA LEU A 209 -12.37 9.49 -7.02
C LEU A 209 -11.24 8.50 -7.30
N THR A 210 -10.05 8.78 -6.79
CA THR A 210 -8.87 7.95 -7.08
C THR A 210 -8.92 6.58 -6.43
N LYS A 211 -9.59 6.44 -5.28
CA LYS A 211 -9.88 5.13 -4.68
C LYS A 211 -10.94 4.32 -5.44
N ALA A 212 -11.80 4.95 -6.23
CA ALA A 212 -12.71 4.27 -7.14
C ALA A 212 -12.03 3.82 -8.45
N LEU A 213 -10.86 4.39 -8.76
CA LEU A 213 -10.08 4.10 -9.96
C LEU A 213 -8.99 3.04 -9.72
N ALA A 214 -8.46 2.97 -8.50
CA ALA A 214 -7.45 2.01 -8.05
C ALA A 214 -8.05 0.62 -7.80
#